data_AF-A0A1I0Z9T8-F1
#
_entry.id   AF-A0A1I0Z9T8-F1
#
_cell.length_a   1.000
_cell.length_b   1.000
_cell.length_c   1.000
_cell.angle_alpha   90.00
_cell.angle_beta   90.00
_cell.angle_gamma   90.00
#
_symmetry.space_group_name_H-M   'P 1'
#
loop_
_entity.id
_entity.type
_entity.pdbx_description
1 polymer ?
#
loop_
_entity_poly.entity_id
_entity_poly.type
_entity_poly.pdbx_seq_one_letter_code
_entity_poly.pdbx_strand_id
1 'polypeptide(L)'
;MDKKNKIILITVVILIILGGGGYMMYSKNRGCVPPEYEYSKVVNEKFVVKTTEGYESEVVNLSQIEDFIKNVSKKNKDNLSIIEYMKKGKILKVSSLMKLDFDEESIKITYFNVDNEKKFKEDKTETYEKIVKTGDNTSSKIVALKDSLQSPLDGEVLLTYQQSNVKEYK
;
A
#
# COMPACT_ATOMS: atom_id res chain seq x y z
N MET A 1 47.42 37.04 10.07
CA MET A 1 46.99 35.63 10.07
C MET A 1 47.85 34.89 9.05
N ASP A 2 48.77 34.05 9.51
CA ASP A 2 49.78 33.42 8.67
C ASP A 2 49.16 32.55 7.57
N LYS A 3 49.83 32.49 6.40
CA LYS A 3 49.40 31.69 5.24
C LYS A 3 49.06 30.23 5.62
N LYS A 4 49.75 29.66 6.61
CA LYS A 4 49.48 28.30 7.12
C LYS A 4 48.09 28.17 7.78
N ASN A 5 47.65 29.19 8.53
CA ASN A 5 46.35 29.14 9.21
C ASN A 5 45.17 29.33 8.24
N LYS A 6 45.37 30.05 7.12
CA LYS A 6 44.35 30.15 6.05
C LYS A 6 44.15 28.83 5.31
N ILE A 7 45.23 28.09 5.03
CA ILE A 7 45.15 26.81 4.32
C ILE A 7 44.43 25.77 5.19
N ILE A 8 44.79 25.66 6.48
CA ILE A 8 44.14 24.71 7.41
C ILE A 8 42.65 25.01 7.54
N LEU A 9 42.25 26.29 7.64
CA LEU A 9 40.84 26.67 7.74
C LEU A 9 40.05 26.29 6.47
N ILE A 10 40.62 26.49 5.29
CA ILE A 10 39.98 26.13 4.01
C ILE A 10 39.86 24.60 3.88
N THR A 11 40.88 23.83 4.27
CA THR A 11 40.85 22.37 4.21
C THR A 11 39.81 21.78 5.17
N VAL A 12 39.66 22.34 6.37
CA VAL A 12 38.65 21.88 7.35
C VAL A 12 37.23 22.21 6.87
N VAL A 13 37.00 23.38 6.28
CA VAL A 13 35.67 23.75 5.72
C VAL A 13 35.29 22.84 4.54
N ILE A 14 36.23 22.50 3.66
CA ILE A 14 35.98 21.58 2.53
C ILE A 14 35.67 20.16 3.03
N LEU A 15 36.36 19.68 4.06
CA LEU A 15 36.08 18.36 4.67
C LEU A 15 34.70 18.31 5.36
N ILE A 16 34.23 19.40 5.95
CA ILE A 16 32.88 19.48 6.55
C ILE A 16 31.79 19.51 5.46
N ILE A 17 32.03 20.20 4.33
CA ILE A 17 31.09 20.21 3.20
C ILE A 17 31.03 18.83 2.51
N LEU A 18 32.17 18.15 2.35
CA LEU A 18 32.22 16.80 1.77
C LEU A 18 31.72 15.72 2.75
N GLY A 19 31.99 15.85 4.05
CA GLY A 19 31.48 14.95 5.09
C GLY A 19 29.98 15.12 5.35
N GLY A 20 29.48 16.36 5.32
CA GLY A 20 28.05 16.69 5.45
C GLY A 20 27.23 16.32 4.21
N GLY A 21 27.78 16.51 3.01
CA GLY A 21 27.17 16.07 1.75
C GLY A 21 27.23 14.55 1.54
N GLY A 22 28.30 13.90 2.02
CA GLY A 22 28.48 12.45 1.94
C GLY A 22 27.51 11.66 2.83
N TYR A 23 27.19 12.17 4.03
CA TYR A 23 26.18 11.54 4.89
C TYR A 23 24.75 11.64 4.33
N MET A 24 24.46 12.65 3.51
CA MET A 24 23.18 12.75 2.80
C MET A 24 23.09 11.83 1.57
N MET A 25 24.22 11.38 1.00
CA MET A 25 24.22 10.46 -0.14
C MET A 25 24.18 8.97 0.23
N TYR A 26 24.35 8.60 1.51
CA TYR A 26 24.34 7.21 1.98
C TYR A 26 22.98 6.70 2.51
N SER A 27 21.86 7.34 2.15
CA SER A 27 20.51 6.75 2.28
C SER A 27 19.92 6.25 0.96
N LYS A 28 20.72 6.31 -0.11
CA LYS A 28 20.33 6.10 -1.50
C LYS A 28 20.28 4.62 -1.88
N ASN A 29 19.36 3.89 -1.24
CA ASN A 29 18.79 2.60 -1.70
C ASN A 29 17.67 2.09 -0.76
N ARG A 30 16.96 3.00 -0.07
CA ARG A 30 15.62 2.64 0.42
C ARG A 30 14.72 2.70 -0.80
N GLY A 31 14.04 1.60 -1.13
CA GLY A 31 13.01 1.64 -2.16
C GLY A 31 12.04 2.77 -1.82
N CYS A 32 12.04 3.80 -2.65
CA CYS A 32 11.28 5.01 -2.36
C CYS A 32 9.86 4.72 -2.78
N VAL A 33 8.99 4.35 -1.85
CA VAL A 33 7.54 4.36 -2.08
C VAL A 33 7.12 5.82 -2.32
N PRO A 34 6.21 6.13 -3.26
CA PRO A 34 5.79 7.50 -3.48
C PRO A 34 5.17 8.08 -2.20
N PRO A 35 5.37 9.38 -1.88
CA PRO A 35 4.93 9.96 -0.61
C PRO A 35 3.43 9.76 -0.31
N GLU A 36 2.59 9.76 -1.34
CA GLU A 36 1.16 9.51 -1.23
C GLU A 36 0.80 8.07 -0.81
N TYR A 37 1.71 7.11 -1.00
CA TYR A 37 1.56 5.72 -0.64
C TYR A 37 2.51 5.30 0.49
N GLU A 38 3.06 6.26 1.25
CA GLU A 38 3.81 5.91 2.46
C GLU A 38 2.90 5.32 3.53
N TYR A 39 3.37 4.27 4.21
CA TYR A 39 2.59 3.54 5.21
C TYR A 39 1.93 4.46 6.25
N SER A 40 2.70 5.40 6.82
CA SER A 40 2.20 6.36 7.82
C SER A 40 1.08 7.26 7.31
N LYS A 41 0.99 7.46 6.01
CA LYS A 41 -0.09 8.23 5.39
C LYS A 41 -1.30 7.35 5.12
N VAL A 42 -1.11 6.23 4.41
CA VAL A 42 -2.24 5.39 3.96
C VAL A 42 -3.04 4.78 5.12
N VAL A 43 -2.42 4.44 6.26
CA VAL A 43 -3.13 3.88 7.42
C VAL A 43 -4.12 4.86 8.05
N ASN A 44 -3.98 6.16 7.78
CA ASN A 44 -4.88 7.21 8.27
C ASN A 44 -5.85 7.71 7.18
N GLU A 45 -5.79 7.13 5.99
CA GLU A 45 -6.67 7.45 4.88
C GLU A 45 -7.60 6.27 4.58
N LYS A 46 -8.36 6.38 3.48
CA LYS A 46 -9.31 5.36 3.05
C LYS A 46 -8.63 4.21 2.31
N PHE A 47 -7.73 3.53 3.02
CA PHE A 47 -7.06 2.32 2.58
C PHE A 47 -7.29 1.15 3.53
N VAL A 48 -7.47 -0.03 2.95
CA VAL A 48 -7.09 -1.28 3.60
C VAL A 48 -5.63 -1.55 3.32
N VAL A 49 -4.85 -1.70 4.39
CA VAL A 49 -3.41 -1.89 4.28
C VAL A 49 -3.06 -3.30 4.73
N LYS A 50 -2.40 -4.07 3.88
CA LYS A 50 -1.83 -5.36 4.28
C LYS A 50 -0.32 -5.27 4.31
N THR A 51 0.28 -5.83 5.35
CA THR A 51 1.74 -5.99 5.43
C THR A 51 2.07 -7.46 5.56
N THR A 52 3.13 -7.91 4.86
CA THR A 52 3.61 -9.30 4.90
C THR A 52 5.10 -9.33 5.21
N GLU A 53 5.49 -10.10 6.22
CA GLU A 53 6.88 -10.34 6.63
C GLU A 53 7.12 -11.85 6.78
N GLY A 54 7.75 -12.46 5.77
CA GLY A 54 7.90 -13.92 5.74
C GLY A 54 6.55 -14.63 5.67
N TYR A 55 6.21 -15.40 6.70
CA TYR A 55 4.92 -16.10 6.83
C TYR A 55 3.88 -15.33 7.63
N GLU A 56 4.26 -14.19 8.21
CA GLU A 56 3.35 -13.36 8.99
C GLU A 56 2.70 -12.31 8.09
N SER A 57 1.40 -12.09 8.29
CA SER A 57 0.67 -11.02 7.63
C SER A 57 -0.24 -10.30 8.62
N GLU A 58 -0.32 -8.99 8.49
CA GLU A 58 -1.22 -8.11 9.24
C GLU A 58 -2.08 -7.31 8.26
N VAL A 59 -3.36 -7.14 8.60
CA VAL A 59 -4.28 -6.27 7.86
C VAL A 59 -4.75 -5.14 8.76
N VAL A 60 -4.67 -3.92 8.25
CA VAL A 60 -5.08 -2.70 8.92
C VAL A 60 -6.31 -2.13 8.23
N ASN A 61 -7.26 -1.64 9.02
CA ASN A 61 -8.49 -0.98 8.58
C ASN A 61 -9.42 -1.89 7.78
N LEU A 62 -9.56 -3.16 8.19
CA LEU A 62 -10.45 -4.11 7.52
C LEU A 62 -11.90 -3.59 7.53
N SER A 63 -12.30 -2.85 8.56
CA SER A 63 -13.61 -2.20 8.63
C SER A 63 -13.96 -1.39 7.37
N GLN A 64 -12.98 -0.77 6.70
CA GLN A 64 -13.21 0.03 5.49
C GLN A 64 -13.69 -0.81 4.30
N ILE A 65 -13.18 -2.03 4.11
CA ILE A 65 -13.68 -2.92 3.04
C ILE A 65 -15.01 -3.55 3.40
N GLU A 66 -15.25 -3.82 4.69
CA GLU A 66 -16.56 -4.29 5.16
C GLU A 66 -17.64 -3.22 4.95
N ASP A 67 -17.31 -1.94 5.16
CA ASP A 67 -18.22 -0.83 4.90
C ASP A 67 -18.40 -0.57 3.39
N PHE A 68 -17.35 -0.71 2.59
CA PHE A 68 -17.46 -0.68 1.13
C PHE A 68 -18.44 -1.75 0.62
N ILE A 69 -18.34 -3.00 1.09
CA ILE A 69 -19.26 -4.10 0.71
C ILE A 69 -20.70 -3.78 1.12
N LYS A 70 -20.91 -3.17 2.31
CA LYS A 70 -22.25 -2.73 2.75
C LYS A 70 -22.79 -1.62 1.84
N ASN A 71 -21.95 -0.68 1.42
CA ASN A 71 -22.34 0.41 0.53
C ASN A 71 -22.71 -0.08 -0.87
N VAL A 72 -21.94 -1.03 -1.43
CA VAL A 72 -22.29 -1.75 -2.66
C VAL A 72 -23.69 -2.37 -2.53
N SER A 73 -23.95 -3.09 -1.44
CA SER A 73 -25.23 -3.76 -1.20
C SER A 73 -26.41 -2.76 -1.09
N LYS A 74 -26.13 -1.53 -0.65
CA LYS A 74 -27.11 -0.43 -0.53
C LYS A 74 -27.20 0.42 -1.80
N LYS A 75 -26.42 0.13 -2.84
CA LYS A 75 -26.29 0.95 -4.05
C LYS A 75 -25.86 2.39 -3.77
N ASN A 76 -24.98 2.58 -2.78
CA ASN A 76 -24.39 3.88 -2.48
C ASN A 76 -23.02 3.99 -3.16
N LYS A 77 -22.77 5.07 -3.90
CA LYS A 77 -21.44 5.35 -4.44
C LYS A 77 -20.38 5.29 -3.36
N ASP A 78 -19.30 4.58 -3.65
CA ASP A 78 -18.20 4.46 -2.72
C ASP A 78 -16.88 4.22 -3.45
N ASN A 79 -15.77 4.46 -2.77
CA ASN A 79 -14.44 4.12 -3.24
C ASN A 79 -13.56 3.66 -2.08
N LEU A 80 -12.60 2.81 -2.38
CA LEU A 80 -11.64 2.26 -1.42
C LEU A 80 -10.36 1.90 -2.15
N SER A 81 -9.21 2.04 -1.51
CA SER A 81 -7.96 1.48 -2.03
C SER A 81 -7.48 0.32 -1.15
N ILE A 82 -6.87 -0.69 -1.77
CA ILE A 82 -6.19 -1.78 -1.06
C ILE A 82 -4.72 -1.70 -1.46
N ILE A 83 -3.84 -1.64 -0.47
CA ILE A 83 -2.40 -1.60 -0.69
C ILE A 83 -1.73 -2.71 0.12
N GLU A 84 -0.87 -3.47 -0.54
CA GLU A 84 -0.06 -4.50 0.11
C GLU A 84 1.40 -4.08 0.13
N TYR A 85 2.05 -4.24 1.29
CA TYR A 85 3.47 -4.07 1.47
C TYR A 85 4.14 -5.39 1.82
N MET A 86 5.27 -5.66 1.18
CA MET A 86 6.25 -6.63 1.63
C MET A 86 7.27 -5.95 2.55
N LYS A 87 7.43 -6.47 3.75
CA LYS A 87 8.35 -5.97 4.77
C LYS A 87 9.59 -6.86 4.85
N LYS A 88 10.76 -6.22 4.83
CA LYS A 88 12.06 -6.87 5.08
C LYS A 88 12.84 -6.04 6.08
N GLY A 89 12.74 -6.40 7.36
CA GLY A 89 13.29 -5.59 8.45
C GLY A 89 12.57 -4.24 8.55
N LYS A 90 13.29 -3.12 8.37
CA LYS A 90 12.70 -1.76 8.42
C LYS A 90 12.24 -1.24 7.06
N ILE A 91 12.37 -2.01 5.99
CA ILE A 91 12.04 -1.60 4.63
C ILE A 91 10.65 -2.13 4.28
N LEU A 92 9.78 -1.24 3.81
CA LEU A 92 8.49 -1.58 3.23
C LEU A 92 8.56 -1.33 1.73
N LYS A 93 8.16 -2.33 0.94
CA LYS A 93 8.01 -2.22 -0.50
C LYS A 93 6.57 -2.51 -0.86
N VAL A 94 5.93 -1.65 -1.66
CA VAL A 94 4.60 -1.93 -2.18
C VAL A 94 4.67 -3.12 -3.14
N SER A 95 3.91 -4.17 -2.86
CA SER A 95 3.80 -5.37 -3.69
C SER A 95 2.54 -5.37 -4.54
N SER A 96 1.50 -4.68 -4.10
CA SER A 96 0.25 -4.53 -4.84
C SER A 96 -0.45 -3.23 -4.44
N LEU A 97 -1.12 -2.61 -5.41
CA LEU A 97 -2.01 -1.49 -5.19
C LEU A 97 -3.20 -1.62 -6.15
N MET A 98 -4.40 -1.52 -5.61
CA MET A 98 -5.64 -1.48 -6.37
C MET A 98 -6.60 -0.44 -5.80
N LYS A 99 -7.41 0.15 -6.67
CA LYS A 99 -8.47 1.10 -6.33
C LYS A 99 -9.80 0.54 -6.78
N LEU A 100 -10.73 0.43 -5.85
CA LEU A 100 -12.10 -0.02 -6.04
C LEU A 100 -12.98 1.23 -6.09
N ASP A 101 -13.75 1.38 -7.16
CA ASP A 101 -14.75 2.43 -7.31
C ASP A 101 -16.09 1.76 -7.62
N PHE A 102 -17.14 2.08 -6.86
CA PHE A 102 -18.49 1.61 -7.10
C PHE A 102 -19.39 2.78 -7.48
N ASP A 103 -20.04 2.66 -8.63
CA ASP A 103 -20.84 3.73 -9.26
C ASP A 103 -22.36 3.52 -9.14
N GLU A 104 -22.80 2.75 -8.14
CA GLU A 104 -24.20 2.32 -7.88
C GLU A 104 -24.66 1.10 -8.69
N GLU A 105 -23.95 0.77 -9.78
CA GLU A 105 -24.29 -0.35 -10.66
C GLU A 105 -23.17 -1.40 -10.72
N SER A 106 -21.93 -0.95 -10.83
CA SER A 106 -20.78 -1.81 -11.07
C SER A 106 -19.57 -1.39 -10.24
N ILE A 107 -18.73 -2.37 -9.92
CA ILE A 107 -17.49 -2.17 -9.20
C ILE A 107 -16.35 -2.20 -10.22
N LYS A 108 -15.68 -1.07 -10.37
CA LYS A 108 -14.49 -0.92 -11.21
C LYS A 108 -13.25 -1.07 -10.33
N ILE A 109 -12.41 -2.06 -10.62
CA ILE A 109 -11.13 -2.28 -9.92
C ILE A 109 -10.00 -1.88 -10.85
N THR A 110 -9.26 -0.85 -10.47
CA THR A 110 -8.09 -0.37 -11.19
C THR A 110 -6.83 -0.86 -10.48
N TYR A 111 -6.01 -1.63 -11.20
CA TYR A 111 -4.75 -2.18 -10.72
C TYR A 111 -3.61 -1.30 -11.18
N PHE A 112 -2.62 -1.11 -10.30
CA PHE A 112 -1.48 -0.28 -10.58
C PHE A 112 -0.22 -1.13 -10.76
N ASN A 113 0.59 -0.79 -11.76
CA ASN A 113 1.96 -1.27 -11.86
C ASN A 113 2.80 -0.57 -10.78
N VAL A 114 3.32 -1.37 -9.85
CA VAL A 114 4.12 -0.93 -8.70
C VAL A 114 5.62 -1.22 -8.85
N ASP A 115 6.06 -1.71 -10.00
CA ASP A 115 7.47 -2.02 -10.26
C ASP A 115 8.34 -0.76 -10.22
N ASN A 116 7.78 0.37 -10.67
CA ASN A 116 8.41 1.67 -10.56
C ASN A 116 8.04 2.33 -9.23
N GLU A 117 8.93 2.15 -8.26
CA GLU A 117 8.76 2.66 -6.89
C GLU A 117 8.54 4.19 -6.85
N LYS A 118 9.00 4.97 -7.84
CA LYS A 118 8.82 6.43 -7.83
C LYS A 118 7.44 6.90 -8.31
N LYS A 119 6.73 6.09 -9.09
CA LYS A 119 5.41 6.44 -9.61
C LYS A 119 4.66 5.18 -10.04
N PHE A 120 3.54 4.94 -9.38
CA PHE A 120 2.62 3.88 -9.76
C PHE A 120 1.72 4.38 -10.89
N LYS A 121 1.53 3.52 -11.89
CA LYS A 121 0.68 3.82 -13.06
C LYS A 121 -0.43 2.81 -13.14
N GLU A 122 -1.60 3.23 -13.60
CA GLU A 122 -2.67 2.30 -13.94
C GLU A 122 -2.17 1.30 -14.99
N ASP A 123 -2.41 0.02 -14.74
CA ASP A 123 -1.98 -1.09 -15.59
C ASP A 123 -3.19 -1.73 -16.28
N LYS A 124 -4.16 -2.17 -15.49
CA LYS A 124 -5.41 -2.73 -15.98
C LYS A 124 -6.60 -2.25 -15.16
N THR A 125 -7.77 -2.26 -15.77
CA THR A 125 -9.04 -2.05 -15.08
C THR A 125 -10.02 -3.15 -15.44
N GLU A 126 -10.66 -3.72 -14.43
CA GLU A 126 -11.69 -4.75 -14.59
C GLU A 126 -12.98 -4.34 -13.88
N THR A 127 -14.12 -4.84 -14.37
CA THR A 127 -15.44 -4.55 -13.83
C THR A 127 -16.06 -5.81 -13.24
N TYR A 128 -16.72 -5.65 -12.10
CA TYR A 128 -17.37 -6.70 -11.31
C TYR A 128 -18.75 -6.23 -10.87
N GLU A 129 -19.66 -7.18 -10.66
CA GLU A 129 -21.00 -6.89 -10.14
C GLU A 129 -21.01 -6.86 -8.62
N LYS A 130 -20.17 -7.69 -7.98
CA LYS A 130 -20.27 -7.98 -6.55
C LYS A 130 -18.92 -8.22 -5.90
N ILE A 131 -18.79 -7.84 -4.64
CA ILE A 131 -17.69 -8.24 -3.75
C ILE A 131 -18.27 -8.93 -2.52
N VAL A 132 -17.67 -10.05 -2.12
CA VAL A 132 -18.10 -10.85 -0.97
C VAL A 132 -16.92 -11.23 -0.07
N LYS A 133 -17.23 -11.43 1.21
CA LYS A 133 -16.33 -12.08 2.17
C LYS A 133 -16.62 -13.57 2.20
N THR A 134 -15.59 -14.40 2.16
CA THR A 134 -15.67 -15.88 2.23
C THR A 134 -14.54 -16.43 3.10
N GLY A 135 -14.61 -17.72 3.45
CA GLY A 135 -13.67 -18.40 4.33
C GLY A 135 -14.04 -18.33 5.81
N ASP A 136 -13.10 -18.72 6.66
CA ASP A 136 -13.25 -18.73 8.12
C ASP A 136 -12.28 -17.74 8.80
N ASN A 137 -12.28 -17.71 10.13
CA ASN A 137 -11.44 -16.80 10.91
C ASN A 137 -9.91 -16.99 10.69
N THR A 138 -9.49 -18.14 10.17
CA THR A 138 -8.08 -18.51 9.96
C THR A 138 -7.61 -18.32 8.51
N SER A 139 -8.55 -18.23 7.56
CA SER A 139 -8.26 -18.01 6.14
C SER A 139 -9.44 -17.30 5.45
N SER A 140 -9.72 -16.07 5.88
CA SER A 140 -10.74 -15.21 5.27
C SER A 140 -10.24 -14.60 3.96
N LYS A 141 -11.15 -14.42 3.00
CA LYS A 141 -10.88 -13.79 1.69
C LYS A 141 -11.96 -12.77 1.35
N ILE A 142 -11.55 -11.69 0.70
CA ILE A 142 -12.43 -10.78 -0.02
C ILE A 142 -12.31 -11.09 -1.51
N VAL A 143 -13.45 -11.36 -2.15
CA VAL A 143 -13.51 -11.87 -3.52
C VAL A 143 -14.45 -11.02 -4.36
N ALA A 144 -13.98 -10.60 -5.54
CA ALA A 144 -14.78 -9.93 -6.55
C ALA A 144 -15.35 -10.93 -7.57
N LEU A 145 -16.61 -10.73 -7.96
CA LEU A 145 -17.39 -11.61 -8.84
C LEU A 145 -17.93 -10.81 -10.02
N LYS A 146 -17.73 -11.34 -11.23
CA LYS A 146 -18.16 -10.72 -12.49
C LYS A 146 -19.67 -10.75 -12.66
N ASP A 147 -20.35 -11.68 -11.99
CA ASP A 147 -21.80 -11.75 -11.92
C ASP A 147 -22.29 -12.37 -10.60
N SER A 148 -23.60 -12.28 -10.34
CA SER A 148 -24.23 -12.78 -9.12
C SER A 148 -24.32 -14.31 -8.99
N LEU A 149 -24.15 -15.07 -10.09
CA LEU A 149 -24.22 -16.54 -10.13
C LEU A 149 -22.83 -17.19 -9.98
N GLN A 150 -21.75 -16.44 -10.23
CA GLN A 150 -20.38 -16.90 -10.08
C GLN A 150 -20.11 -17.39 -8.65
N SER A 151 -19.52 -18.58 -8.54
CA SER A 151 -19.07 -19.13 -7.26
C SER A 151 -17.93 -18.27 -6.66
N PRO A 152 -17.95 -17.97 -5.35
CA PRO A 152 -16.84 -17.28 -4.68
C PRO A 152 -15.49 -18.01 -4.76
N LEU A 153 -15.46 -19.29 -5.12
CA LEU A 153 -14.21 -20.04 -5.33
C LEU A 153 -13.53 -19.70 -6.67
N ASP A 154 -14.32 -19.28 -7.66
CA ASP A 154 -13.88 -18.94 -9.02
C ASP A 154 -13.70 -17.43 -9.21
N GLY A 155 -14.02 -16.64 -8.19
CA GLY A 155 -13.89 -15.20 -8.18
C GLY A 155 -12.46 -14.72 -7.99
N GLU A 156 -12.24 -13.43 -8.23
CA GLU A 156 -10.94 -12.82 -8.04
C GLU A 156 -10.69 -12.44 -6.59
N VAL A 157 -9.63 -13.00 -5.99
CA VAL A 157 -9.26 -12.70 -4.61
C VAL A 157 -8.56 -11.34 -4.54
N LEU A 158 -9.22 -10.37 -3.92
CA LEU A 158 -8.67 -9.02 -3.71
C LEU A 158 -7.80 -8.92 -2.45
N LEU A 159 -8.15 -9.69 -1.42
CA LEU A 159 -7.47 -9.71 -0.13
C LEU A 159 -7.63 -11.07 0.53
N THR A 160 -6.56 -11.59 1.12
CA THR A 160 -6.59 -12.74 2.03
C THR A 160 -6.02 -12.33 3.38
N TYR A 161 -6.67 -12.75 4.47
CA TYR A 161 -6.29 -12.35 5.82
C TYR A 161 -6.76 -13.35 6.90
N GLN A 162 -6.19 -13.22 8.09
CA GLN A 162 -6.62 -13.94 9.29
C GLN A 162 -7.22 -12.94 10.27
N GLN A 163 -8.36 -13.28 10.89
CA GLN A 163 -9.09 -12.35 11.75
C GLN A 163 -8.28 -11.93 12.98
N SER A 164 -7.42 -12.81 13.51
CA SER A 164 -6.53 -12.53 14.64
C SER A 164 -5.46 -11.48 14.34
N ASN A 165 -5.16 -11.25 13.07
CA ASN A 165 -4.08 -10.35 12.63
C ASN A 165 -4.64 -9.05 12.04
N VAL A 166 -5.91 -8.75 12.31
CA VAL A 166 -6.55 -7.51 11.93
C VAL A 166 -6.32 -6.45 13.00
N LYS A 167 -5.91 -5.26 12.59
CA LYS A 167 -5.84 -4.06 13.43
C LYS A 167 -6.70 -2.96 12.84
N GLU A 168 -7.25 -2.13 13.70
CA GLU A 168 -7.99 -0.95 13.28
C GLU A 168 -7.22 0.27 13.77
N TYR A 169 -6.83 1.14 12.83
CA TYR A 169 -6.27 2.45 13.14
C TYR A 169 -7.43 3.43 13.36
N LYS A 170 -7.34 4.23 14.42
CA LYS A 170 -8.32 5.26 14.79
C LYS A 170 -7.81 6.64 14.44
#